data_AF-A0A8J8NCK6-F1
#
_entry.id   AF-A0A8J8NCK6-F1
#
_cell.length_a   1.000
_cell.length_b   1.000
_cell.length_c   1.000
_cell.angle_alpha   90.00
_cell.angle_beta   90.00
_cell.angle_gamma   90.00
#
_symmetry.space_group_name_H-M   'P 1'
#
loop_
_entity.id
_entity.type
_entity.pdbx_description
1 polymer ?
#
loop_
_entity_poly.entity_id
_entity_poly.type
_entity_poly.pdbx_seq_one_letter_code
_entity_poly.pdbx_strand_id
1 'polypeptide(L)'
;MLKSEKTALYGARQAKRSRSRSPKKEQKDLKKLKWVLPNIIIRCISKKVADGKLYNRKLRITDVPSAYQFLAIPIEGENVVYDCLREKDVETVIPKDGGEVAVLKGEYKGEVGKVIGRDKKKEKVTVQVGMMDIIEVSLDDCCSVYK
;
A
#
# COMPACT_ATOMS: atom_id res chain seq x y z
N MET A 1 46.06 -12.87 -5.48
CA MET A 1 45.16 -11.72 -5.25
C MET A 1 43.72 -12.18 -5.49
N LEU A 2 42.91 -12.02 -4.45
CA LEU A 2 41.44 -12.02 -4.33
C LEU A 2 40.56 -12.80 -5.33
N LYS A 3 39.87 -13.79 -4.74
CA LYS A 3 38.68 -14.53 -5.19
C LYS A 3 37.54 -13.58 -5.63
N SER A 4 36.81 -13.93 -6.69
CA SER A 4 35.44 -13.43 -6.89
C SER A 4 34.47 -14.58 -7.14
N GLU A 5 33.99 -15.17 -6.05
CA GLU A 5 32.73 -15.92 -6.00
C GLU A 5 31.58 -14.91 -5.82
N LYS A 6 30.56 -14.95 -6.69
CA LYS A 6 29.18 -14.56 -6.33
C LYS A 6 28.18 -15.39 -7.14
N THR A 7 28.06 -16.64 -6.75
CA THR A 7 26.92 -17.49 -7.06
C THR A 7 25.70 -17.10 -6.20
N ALA A 8 24.56 -16.93 -6.88
CA ALA A 8 23.19 -17.23 -6.43
C ALA A 8 22.66 -16.63 -5.11
N LEU A 9 21.73 -15.67 -5.23
CA LEU A 9 20.62 -15.48 -4.27
C LEU A 9 19.30 -15.20 -5.00
N TYR A 10 18.93 -16.07 -5.93
CA TYR A 10 17.52 -16.34 -6.21
C TYR A 10 17.23 -17.69 -5.57
N GLY A 11 16.58 -17.67 -4.41
CA GLY A 11 16.24 -18.88 -3.66
C GLY A 11 15.32 -19.79 -4.47
N ALA A 12 15.82 -20.97 -4.82
CA ALA A 12 15.07 -22.04 -5.44
C ALA A 12 13.94 -22.53 -4.51
N ARG A 13 12.68 -22.27 -4.88
CA ARG A 13 11.52 -22.81 -4.18
C ARG A 13 11.21 -24.21 -4.72
N GLN A 14 11.31 -25.23 -3.85
CA GLN A 14 10.97 -26.61 -4.18
C GLN A 14 9.53 -26.72 -4.70
N ALA A 15 9.40 -27.23 -5.93
CA ALA A 15 8.12 -27.48 -6.58
C ALA A 15 7.43 -28.71 -5.97
N LYS A 16 6.57 -28.50 -4.97
CA LYS A 16 5.53 -29.48 -4.63
C LYS A 16 4.41 -29.36 -5.68
N ARG A 17 4.35 -30.32 -6.61
CA ARG A 17 3.26 -30.51 -7.58
C ARG A 17 1.92 -30.56 -6.84
N SER A 18 1.21 -29.43 -6.83
CA SER A 18 -0.22 -29.39 -6.53
C SER A 18 -0.96 -29.16 -7.85
N ARG A 19 -2.02 -29.93 -8.04
CA ARG A 19 -2.86 -30.03 -9.25
C ARG A 19 -3.08 -28.67 -9.91
N SER A 20 -2.81 -28.59 -11.20
CA SER A 20 -3.02 -27.43 -12.06
C SER A 20 -4.47 -26.92 -11.96
N ARG A 21 -4.69 -25.93 -11.10
CA ARG A 21 -5.88 -25.09 -11.17
C ARG A 21 -5.73 -24.20 -12.40
N SER A 22 -6.63 -24.38 -13.35
CA SER A 22 -6.71 -23.60 -14.57
C SER A 22 -6.65 -22.09 -14.25
N PRO A 23 -5.76 -21.30 -14.87
CA PRO A 23 -5.57 -19.87 -14.56
C PRO A 23 -6.83 -19.02 -14.71
N LYS A 24 -7.79 -19.49 -15.51
CA LYS A 24 -9.03 -18.79 -15.87
C LYS A 24 -10.05 -18.67 -14.72
N LYS A 25 -9.94 -19.46 -13.65
CA LYS A 25 -10.93 -19.45 -12.54
C LYS A 25 -10.57 -18.47 -11.42
N GLU A 26 -9.30 -18.27 -11.11
CA GLU A 26 -8.86 -17.36 -10.03
C GLU A 26 -8.97 -15.87 -10.41
N GLN A 27 -8.95 -15.53 -11.70
CA GLN A 27 -9.15 -14.14 -12.15
C GLN A 27 -10.58 -13.63 -11.95
N LYS A 28 -11.58 -14.52 -11.85
CA LYS A 28 -13.00 -14.11 -11.78
C LYS A 28 -13.40 -13.42 -10.47
N ASP A 29 -12.62 -13.55 -9.41
CA ASP A 29 -12.95 -13.01 -8.07
C ASP A 29 -12.09 -11.81 -7.64
N LEU A 30 -11.22 -11.30 -8.52
CA LEU A 30 -10.36 -10.17 -8.19
C LEU A 30 -11.10 -8.84 -8.38
N LYS A 31 -11.38 -8.16 -7.27
CA LYS A 31 -11.95 -6.80 -7.29
C LYS A 31 -10.88 -5.80 -7.74
N LYS A 32 -11.26 -4.87 -8.61
CA LYS A 32 -10.41 -3.73 -9.00
C LYS A 32 -10.05 -2.88 -7.78
N LEU A 33 -8.82 -2.43 -7.72
CA LEU A 33 -8.35 -1.42 -6.77
C LEU A 33 -9.07 -0.09 -7.04
N LYS A 34 -9.53 0.56 -5.98
CA LYS A 34 -10.27 1.82 -6.02
C LYS A 34 -9.43 3.00 -5.56
N TRP A 35 -8.60 2.81 -4.53
CA TRP A 35 -7.90 3.90 -3.84
C TRP A 35 -6.40 3.68 -3.72
N VAL A 36 -5.91 2.47 -3.97
CA VAL A 36 -4.48 2.16 -3.90
C VAL A 36 -3.66 2.99 -4.91
N LEU A 37 -2.59 3.61 -4.42
CA LEU A 37 -1.59 4.34 -5.18
C LEU A 37 -0.19 3.85 -4.77
N PRO A 38 0.83 3.95 -5.63
CA PRO A 38 2.22 3.74 -5.21
C PRO A 38 2.65 4.81 -4.21
N ASN A 39 3.69 4.51 -3.43
CA ASN A 39 4.35 5.42 -2.49
C ASN A 39 3.48 5.94 -1.32
N ILE A 40 2.36 5.27 -1.01
CA ILE A 40 1.58 5.54 0.21
C ILE A 40 1.88 4.52 1.32
N ILE A 41 1.60 4.90 2.56
CA ILE A 41 1.72 4.05 3.75
C ILE A 41 0.35 3.52 4.14
N ILE A 42 0.20 2.20 4.15
CA ILE A 42 -1.01 1.50 4.57
C ILE A 42 -0.78 0.76 5.88
N ARG A 43 -1.86 0.40 6.58
CA ARG A 43 -1.81 -0.58 7.68
C ARG A 43 -2.55 -1.85 7.27
N CYS A 44 -1.95 -3.01 7.49
CA CYS A 44 -2.65 -4.27 7.30
C CYS A 44 -3.57 -4.56 8.49
N ILE A 45 -4.85 -4.79 8.21
CA ILE A 45 -5.91 -5.09 9.20
C ILE A 45 -6.35 -6.57 9.15
N SER A 46 -5.81 -7.34 8.21
CA SER A 46 -6.19 -8.74 8.00
C SER A 46 -5.27 -9.69 8.78
N LYS A 47 -5.85 -10.51 9.67
CA LYS A 47 -5.13 -11.60 10.37
C LYS A 47 -4.88 -12.82 9.47
N LYS A 48 -5.49 -12.87 8.29
CA LYS A 48 -5.42 -14.02 7.37
C LYS A 48 -4.24 -13.94 6.40
N VAL A 49 -3.66 -12.76 6.23
CA VAL A 49 -2.55 -12.54 5.30
C VAL A 49 -1.23 -12.91 5.99
N ALA A 50 -0.38 -13.63 5.27
CA ALA A 50 0.97 -14.02 5.73
C ALA A 50 0.96 -14.64 7.14
N ASP A 51 0.00 -15.52 7.41
CA ASP A 51 -0.20 -16.18 8.71
C ASP A 51 -0.32 -15.19 9.89
N GLY A 52 -0.88 -14.00 9.63
CA GLY A 52 -1.09 -12.95 10.62
C GLY A 52 0.15 -12.09 10.91
N LYS A 53 1.32 -12.38 10.29
CA LYS A 53 2.58 -11.66 10.54
C LYS A 53 2.50 -10.16 10.26
N LEU A 54 1.61 -9.75 9.35
CA LEU A 54 1.43 -8.35 8.96
C LEU A 54 0.35 -7.63 9.74
N TYR A 55 -0.43 -8.31 10.57
CA TYR A 55 -1.55 -7.70 11.27
C TYR A 55 -1.10 -6.50 12.12
N ASN A 56 -1.79 -5.37 11.96
CA ASN A 56 -1.49 -4.07 12.55
C ASN A 56 -0.11 -3.46 12.20
N ARG A 57 0.63 -4.04 11.25
CA ARG A 57 1.89 -3.46 10.75
C ARG A 57 1.62 -2.46 9.63
N LYS A 58 2.46 -1.44 9.59
CA LYS A 58 2.49 -0.46 8.49
C LYS A 58 3.36 -0.99 7.35
N LEU A 59 2.91 -0.75 6.12
CA LEU A 59 3.63 -1.11 4.90
C LEU A 59 3.66 0.08 3.93
N ARG A 60 4.75 0.21 3.18
CA ARG A 60 4.82 1.10 2.01
C ARG A 60 4.35 0.31 0.80
N ILE A 61 3.44 0.87 0.01
CA ILE A 61 3.15 0.36 -1.33
C ILE A 61 4.28 0.79 -2.26
N THR A 62 5.01 -0.18 -2.81
CA THR A 62 6.17 0.09 -3.68
C THR A 62 5.78 0.20 -5.13
N ASP A 63 4.80 -0.60 -5.59
CA ASP A 63 4.36 -0.63 -6.98
C ASP A 63 2.93 -1.16 -7.13
N VAL A 64 2.27 -0.85 -8.26
CA VAL A 64 0.91 -1.28 -8.60
C VAL A 64 0.92 -1.88 -10.02
N PRO A 65 1.38 -3.14 -10.18
CA PRO A 65 1.62 -3.74 -11.50
C PRO A 65 0.34 -4.00 -12.31
N SER A 66 -0.84 -3.96 -11.69
CA SER A 66 -2.12 -4.06 -12.39
C SER A 66 -3.25 -3.40 -11.61
N ALA A 67 -4.41 -3.25 -12.24
CA ALA A 67 -5.63 -2.75 -11.58
C ALA A 67 -6.17 -3.65 -10.45
N TYR A 68 -5.52 -4.78 -10.13
CA TYR A 68 -5.99 -5.79 -9.17
C TYR A 68 -4.95 -6.18 -8.11
N GLN A 69 -3.71 -5.69 -8.24
CA GLN A 69 -2.58 -6.11 -7.42
C GLN A 69 -1.66 -4.92 -7.11
N PHE A 70 -1.09 -4.93 -5.92
CA PHE A 70 -0.05 -4.00 -5.49
C PHE A 70 1.02 -4.76 -4.72
N LEU A 71 2.23 -4.22 -4.73
CA LEU A 71 3.38 -4.74 -3.98
C LEU A 71 3.59 -3.86 -2.75
N ALA A 72 3.84 -4.47 -1.60
CA ALA A 72 4.08 -3.73 -0.37
C ALA A 72 5.23 -4.33 0.45
N ILE A 73 5.94 -3.46 1.16
CA ILE A 73 7.05 -3.83 2.04
C ILE A 73 6.77 -3.25 3.45
N PRO A 74 7.01 -3.99 4.55
CA PRO A 74 6.96 -3.43 5.89
C PRO A 74 7.86 -2.21 6.02
N ILE A 75 7.36 -1.13 6.62
CA ILE A 75 8.19 0.08 6.83
C ILE A 75 9.26 -0.12 7.91
N GLU A 76 9.07 -1.12 8.76
CA GLU A 76 9.94 -1.49 9.88
C GLU A 76 10.18 -3.01 9.86
N GLY A 77 11.43 -3.41 10.13
CA GLY A 77 11.82 -4.82 10.20
C GLY A 77 12.33 -5.37 8.86
N GLU A 78 11.86 -6.56 8.50
CA GLU A 78 12.35 -7.30 7.35
C GLU A 78 11.91 -6.67 6.02
N ASN A 79 12.85 -6.54 5.08
CA ASN A 79 12.62 -6.01 3.74
C ASN A 79 12.04 -7.08 2.79
N VAL A 80 10.90 -7.66 3.17
CA VAL A 80 10.19 -8.70 2.41
C VAL A 80 9.08 -8.05 1.58
N VAL A 81 9.03 -8.36 0.29
CA VAL A 81 7.96 -7.93 -0.63
C VAL A 81 6.76 -8.85 -0.50
N TYR A 82 5.58 -8.27 -0.33
CA TYR A 82 4.30 -8.95 -0.29
C TYR A 82 3.44 -8.55 -1.50
N ASP A 83 2.98 -9.55 -2.25
CA ASP A 83 2.12 -9.41 -3.44
C ASP A 83 0.71 -10.03 -3.24
N CYS A 84 0.45 -10.58 -2.06
CA CYS A 84 -0.77 -11.32 -1.74
C CYS A 84 -1.86 -10.46 -1.05
N LEU A 85 -1.55 -9.20 -0.74
CA LEU A 85 -2.49 -8.26 -0.13
C LEU A 85 -3.57 -7.82 -1.12
N ARG A 86 -4.79 -7.61 -0.61
CA ARG A 86 -5.89 -6.97 -1.34
C ARG A 86 -6.28 -5.67 -0.67
N GLU A 87 -6.96 -4.80 -1.40
CA GLU A 87 -7.44 -3.51 -0.88
C GLU A 87 -8.29 -3.67 0.41
N LYS A 88 -9.07 -4.75 0.53
CA LYS A 88 -9.87 -5.06 1.73
C LYS A 88 -9.05 -5.48 2.96
N ASP A 89 -7.79 -5.85 2.78
CA ASP A 89 -6.93 -6.34 3.85
C ASP A 89 -6.16 -5.20 4.53
N VAL A 90 -6.32 -3.96 4.04
CA VAL A 90 -5.52 -2.81 4.40
C VAL A 90 -6.40 -1.57 4.62
N GLU A 91 -5.92 -0.64 5.44
CA GLU A 91 -6.53 0.67 5.69
C GLU A 91 -5.54 1.81 5.40
N THR A 92 -6.07 3.02 5.21
CA THR A 92 -5.26 4.23 5.06
C THR A 92 -4.58 4.60 6.38
N VAL A 93 -3.44 5.27 6.29
CA VAL A 93 -2.74 5.83 7.45
C VAL A 93 -2.70 7.33 7.31
N ILE A 94 -3.11 8.07 8.34
CA ILE A 94 -3.02 9.53 8.34
C ILE A 94 -1.75 9.95 9.09
N PRO A 95 -0.92 10.83 8.52
CA PRO A 95 0.31 11.26 9.18
C PRO A 95 -0.01 12.05 10.45
N LYS A 96 1.03 12.27 11.26
CA LYS A 96 0.97 13.27 12.33
C LYS A 96 0.90 14.68 11.71
N ASP A 97 0.54 15.65 12.53
CA ASP A 97 0.33 17.03 12.09
C ASP A 97 1.53 17.56 11.28
N GLY A 98 1.23 18.29 10.21
CA GLY A 98 2.23 18.83 9.27
C GLY A 98 2.81 17.83 8.26
N GLY A 99 2.38 16.56 8.27
CA GLY A 99 2.76 15.58 7.26
C GLY A 99 2.07 15.76 5.91
N GLU A 100 2.48 14.94 4.94
CA GLU A 100 1.92 14.93 3.58
C GLU A 100 1.00 13.72 3.37
N VAL A 101 -0.06 13.94 2.60
CA VAL A 101 -1.01 12.91 2.18
C VAL A 101 -1.22 12.93 0.68
N ALA A 102 -1.39 11.74 0.10
CA ALA A 102 -1.94 11.57 -1.23
C ALA A 102 -3.47 11.54 -1.14
N VAL A 103 -4.15 12.21 -2.07
CA VAL A 103 -5.61 12.17 -2.22
C VAL A 103 -5.99 10.93 -3.03
N LEU A 104 -6.95 10.15 -2.54
CA LEU A 104 -7.25 8.82 -3.08
C LEU A 104 -8.54 8.75 -3.92
N LYS A 105 -9.37 9.80 -3.89
CA LYS A 105 -10.64 9.90 -4.62
C LYS A 105 -10.92 11.34 -5.06
N GLY A 106 -11.86 11.49 -6.00
CA GLY A 106 -12.32 12.79 -6.49
C GLY A 106 -11.39 13.39 -7.54
N GLU A 107 -11.57 14.68 -7.79
CA GLU A 107 -10.85 15.47 -8.80
C GLU A 107 -9.34 15.51 -8.56
N TYR A 108 -8.94 15.62 -7.29
CA TYR A 108 -7.52 15.69 -6.88
C TYR A 108 -6.87 14.31 -6.69
N LYS A 109 -7.50 13.21 -7.13
CA LYS A 109 -6.96 11.87 -6.92
C LYS A 109 -5.57 11.72 -7.54
N GLY A 110 -4.62 11.26 -6.74
CA GLY A 110 -3.21 11.09 -7.13
C GLY A 110 -2.32 12.24 -6.70
N GLU A 111 -2.91 13.42 -6.42
CA GLU A 111 -2.15 14.58 -5.96
C GLU A 111 -1.68 14.41 -4.52
N VAL A 112 -0.50 14.95 -4.24
CA VAL A 112 0.09 14.99 -2.90
C VAL A 112 -0.04 16.41 -2.35
N GLY A 113 -0.49 16.52 -1.11
CA GLY A 113 -0.62 17.79 -0.43
C GLY A 113 -0.23 17.74 1.04
N LYS A 114 0.00 18.93 1.59
CA LYS A 114 0.37 19.10 3.00
C LYS A 114 -0.88 19.20 3.87
N VAL A 115 -0.91 18.44 4.96
CA VAL A 115 -1.96 18.57 5.97
C VAL A 115 -1.78 19.87 6.73
N ILE A 116 -2.77 20.76 6.64
CA ILE A 116 -2.79 22.06 7.33
C ILE A 116 -3.86 22.13 8.44
N GLY A 117 -4.79 21.18 8.47
CA GLY A 117 -5.80 21.08 9.52
C GLY A 117 -6.41 19.69 9.59
N ARG A 118 -6.89 19.31 10.78
CA ARG A 118 -7.59 18.03 10.99
C ARG A 118 -8.77 18.23 11.93
N ASP A 119 -9.96 17.88 11.47
CA ASP A 119 -11.16 17.83 12.28
C ASP A 119 -11.51 16.36 12.58
N LYS A 120 -11.18 15.92 13.80
CA LYS A 120 -11.46 14.55 14.25
C LYS A 120 -12.94 14.28 14.46
N LYS A 121 -13.75 15.30 14.74
CA LYS A 121 -15.19 15.13 14.98
C LYS A 121 -15.93 14.90 13.66
N LYS A 122 -15.49 15.57 12.60
CA LYS A 122 -16.04 15.42 11.24
C LYS A 122 -15.33 14.35 10.40
N GLU A 123 -14.25 13.77 10.92
CA GLU A 123 -13.40 12.83 10.19
C GLU A 123 -12.86 13.41 8.87
N LYS A 124 -12.41 14.67 8.94
CA LYS A 124 -11.91 15.44 7.79
C LYS A 124 -10.48 15.93 8.00
N VAL A 125 -9.80 16.11 6.88
CA VAL A 125 -8.47 16.71 6.79
C VAL A 125 -8.52 17.84 5.78
N THR A 126 -7.98 18.99 6.17
CA THR A 126 -7.74 20.11 5.28
C THR A 126 -6.34 19.98 4.71
N VAL A 127 -6.25 19.89 3.39
CA VAL A 127 -5.01 19.63 2.65
C VAL A 127 -4.75 20.79 1.71
N GLN A 128 -3.52 21.33 1.75
CA GLN A 128 -3.03 22.25 0.74
C GLN A 128 -2.38 21.44 -0.38
N VAL A 129 -2.95 21.51 -1.59
CA VAL A 129 -2.45 20.86 -2.81
C VAL A 129 -1.86 21.93 -3.71
N GLY A 130 -0.67 21.67 -4.26
CA GLY A 130 0.05 22.67 -5.06
C GLY A 130 0.31 23.97 -4.29
N MET A 131 0.26 25.10 -4.98
CA MET A 131 0.57 26.41 -4.39
C MET A 131 -0.63 27.07 -3.70
N MET A 132 -1.85 26.87 -4.22
CA MET A 132 -3.01 27.69 -3.84
C MET A 132 -4.24 26.89 -3.41
N ASP A 133 -4.37 25.62 -3.80
CA ASP A 133 -5.60 24.89 -3.56
C ASP A 133 -5.67 24.37 -2.13
N ILE A 134 -6.78 24.66 -1.46
CA ILE A 134 -7.11 24.13 -0.14
C ILE A 134 -8.38 23.31 -0.27
N ILE A 135 -8.26 22.01 -0.01
CA ILE A 135 -9.36 21.06 -0.12
C ILE A 135 -9.65 20.40 1.22
N GLU A 136 -10.90 20.00 1.41
CA GLU A 136 -11.31 19.18 2.55
C GLU A 136 -11.58 17.74 2.08
N VAL A 137 -10.84 16.78 2.61
CA VAL A 137 -10.95 15.35 2.27
C VAL A 137 -11.31 14.53 3.51
N SER A 138 -11.99 13.40 3.31
CA SER A 138 -12.22 12.44 4.40
C SER A 138 -10.91 11.78 4.83
N LEU A 139 -10.81 11.37 6.10
CA LEU A 139 -9.72 10.53 6.59
C LEU A 139 -9.58 9.22 5.80
N ASP A 140 -10.66 8.69 5.22
CA ASP A 140 -10.61 7.46 4.41
C ASP A 140 -10.23 7.72 2.94
N ASP A 141 -10.26 8.99 2.52
CA ASP A 141 -10.00 9.41 1.13
C ASP A 141 -8.64 10.07 0.96
N CYS A 142 -7.78 10.03 1.98
CA CYS A 142 -6.39 10.45 1.91
C CYS A 142 -5.49 9.49 2.68
N CYS A 143 -4.20 9.47 2.35
CA CYS A 143 -3.26 8.55 2.97
C CYS A 143 -1.85 9.11 2.99
N SER A 144 -1.11 8.84 4.05
CA SER A 144 0.27 9.28 4.28
C SER A 144 1.15 8.84 3.12
N VAL A 145 1.97 9.76 2.63
CA VAL A 145 3.00 9.46 1.64
C VAL A 145 4.25 8.93 2.36
N TYR A 146 4.92 7.96 1.75
CA TYR A 146 6.24 7.50 2.19
C TYR A 146 7.31 8.36 1.53
N LYS A 147 8.21 8.94 2.33
CA LYS A 147 9.36 9.73 1.88
C LYS A 147 10.59 8.86 1.72
#